data_AF-A0A1G1F5S0-F1
#
_entry.id   AF-A0A1G1F5S0-F1
#
_cell.length_a   1.000
_cell.length_b   1.000
_cell.length_c   1.000
_cell.angle_alpha   90.00
_cell.angle_beta   90.00
_cell.angle_gamma   90.00
#
_symmetry.space_group_name_H-M   'P 1'
#
loop_
_entity.id
_entity.type
_entity.pdbx_description
1 polymer ?
#
loop_
_entity_poly.entity_id
_entity_poly.type
_entity_poly.pdbx_seq_one_letter_code
_entity_poly.pdbx_strand_id
1 'polypeptide(L)'
;MCLERMTDIERNSILDAIDVLNDLVNDLVAGTMVFANYQSRFAMGEFSQPGIVAVQKMCVSHLILGLNKLCEFWEVFHRLVPAELRPEMKALVSELQRRGIKEFRNTVVAHVWDRKRRRTRTQSEVIAQLNQISAGNPADFLLWLNNPNDNAYPKTVVSIVQALRNHLREQHGVNADEIFQR
;
A
#
# COMPACT_ATOMS: atom_id res chain seq x y z
N MET A 1 17.67 -22.32 -27.00
CA MET A 1 17.35 -21.37 -25.90
C MET A 1 17.33 -22.17 -24.61
N CYS A 2 18.41 -22.08 -23.84
CA CYS A 2 18.50 -22.74 -22.54
C CYS A 2 17.67 -21.96 -21.53
N LEU A 3 16.55 -22.52 -21.09
CA LEU A 3 15.96 -22.17 -19.81
C LEU A 3 16.95 -22.66 -18.74
N GLU A 4 17.80 -21.76 -18.24
CA GLU A 4 18.55 -22.02 -17.02
C GLU A 4 17.54 -22.43 -15.93
N ARG A 5 17.78 -23.58 -15.30
CA ARG A 5 16.98 -24.01 -14.15
C ARG A 5 17.20 -22.98 -13.05
N MET A 6 16.17 -22.16 -12.84
CA MET A 6 16.07 -21.27 -11.69
C MET A 6 16.31 -22.09 -10.42
N THR A 7 17.15 -21.59 -9.53
CA THR A 7 17.41 -22.26 -8.25
C THR A 7 16.15 -22.20 -7.37
N ASP A 8 15.96 -23.17 -6.47
CA ASP A 8 14.82 -23.19 -5.55
C ASP A 8 14.76 -21.90 -4.70
N ILE A 9 15.92 -21.32 -4.38
CA ILE A 9 16.04 -20.05 -3.64
C ILE A 9 15.48 -18.88 -4.47
N GLU A 10 15.85 -18.80 -5.75
CA GLU A 10 15.35 -17.76 -6.64
C GLU A 10 13.84 -17.92 -6.88
N ARG A 11 13.36 -19.14 -7.07
CA ARG A 11 11.91 -19.39 -7.21
C ARG A 11 11.17 -18.96 -5.95
N ASN A 12 11.67 -19.34 -4.78
CA ASN A 12 11.03 -18.97 -3.52
C ASN A 12 10.97 -17.45 -3.34
N SER A 13 12.04 -16.72 -3.67
CA SER A 13 12.04 -15.26 -3.60
C SER A 13 11.02 -14.62 -4.55
N ILE A 14 10.80 -15.18 -5.74
CA ILE A 14 9.78 -14.70 -6.68
C ILE A 14 8.38 -14.94 -6.14
N LEU A 15 8.12 -16.13 -5.61
CA LEU A 15 6.83 -16.46 -5.01
C LEU A 15 6.55 -15.55 -3.81
N ASP A 16 7.50 -15.35 -2.90
CA ASP A 16 7.37 -14.44 -1.75
C ASP A 16 7.07 -13.00 -2.21
N ALA A 17 7.72 -12.54 -3.29
CA ALA A 17 7.44 -11.23 -3.86
C ALA A 17 6.01 -11.13 -4.41
N ILE A 18 5.54 -12.15 -5.13
CA ILE A 18 4.18 -12.20 -5.67
C ILE A 18 3.14 -12.24 -4.55
N ASP A 19 3.39 -12.98 -3.48
CA ASP A 19 2.52 -13.09 -2.30
C ASP A 19 2.36 -11.73 -1.63
N VAL A 20 3.47 -11.04 -1.38
CA VAL A 20 3.44 -9.69 -0.82
C VAL A 20 2.69 -8.71 -1.74
N LEU A 21 2.88 -8.79 -3.06
CA LEU A 21 2.17 -7.93 -4.00
C LEU A 21 0.66 -8.23 -4.04
N ASN A 22 0.24 -9.48 -3.90
CA ASN A 22 -1.17 -9.86 -3.76
C ASN A 22 -1.80 -9.23 -2.52
N ASP A 23 -1.14 -9.38 -1.37
CA ASP A 23 -1.58 -8.80 -0.11
C ASP A 23 -1.67 -7.29 -0.21
N LEU A 24 -0.68 -6.63 -0.82
CA LEU A 24 -0.68 -5.19 -1.02
C LEU A 24 -1.89 -4.71 -1.86
N VAL A 25 -2.21 -5.41 -2.95
CA VAL A 25 -3.39 -5.07 -3.77
C VAL A 25 -4.67 -5.22 -2.93
N ASN A 26 -4.81 -6.32 -2.20
CA ASN A 26 -5.98 -6.57 -1.37
C ASN A 26 -6.12 -5.54 -0.25
N ASP A 27 -5.04 -5.25 0.47
CA ASP A 27 -5.00 -4.26 1.56
C ASP A 27 -5.41 -2.86 1.04
N LEU A 28 -4.85 -2.43 -0.09
CA LEU A 28 -5.13 -1.10 -0.67
C LEU A 28 -6.55 -1.01 -1.22
N VAL A 29 -7.03 -2.02 -1.93
CA VAL A 29 -8.40 -2.05 -2.48
C VAL A 29 -9.43 -2.10 -1.35
N ALA A 30 -9.27 -3.02 -0.40
CA ALA A 30 -10.20 -3.16 0.71
C ALA A 30 -10.22 -1.89 1.58
N GLY A 31 -9.05 -1.37 1.95
CA GLY A 31 -8.95 -0.17 2.78
C GLY A 31 -9.61 1.06 2.15
N THR A 32 -9.43 1.27 0.84
CA THR A 32 -10.06 2.40 0.12
C THR A 32 -11.56 2.19 -0.10
N MET A 33 -11.99 0.99 -0.48
CA MET A 33 -13.42 0.71 -0.73
C MET A 33 -14.25 0.72 0.55
N VAL A 34 -13.74 0.14 1.65
CA VAL A 34 -14.42 0.19 2.96
C VAL A 34 -14.54 1.65 3.41
N PHE A 35 -13.47 2.44 3.31
CA PHE A 35 -13.52 3.87 3.63
C PHE A 35 -14.62 4.56 2.83
N ALA A 36 -14.61 4.41 1.50
CA ALA A 36 -15.56 5.08 0.61
C ALA A 36 -17.02 4.68 0.91
N ASN A 37 -17.26 3.39 1.19
CA ASN A 37 -18.59 2.90 1.52
C ASN A 37 -19.15 3.56 2.78
N TYR A 38 -18.38 3.56 3.88
CA TYR A 38 -18.82 4.17 5.14
C TYR A 38 -18.90 5.69 5.06
N GLN A 39 -18.01 6.33 4.28
CA GLN A 39 -18.08 7.77 4.02
C GLN A 39 -19.39 8.14 3.31
N SER A 40 -19.83 7.34 2.33
CA SER A 40 -21.11 7.51 1.65
C SER A 40 -22.29 7.35 2.61
N ARG A 41 -22.30 6.29 3.42
CA ARG A 41 -23.35 6.06 4.43
C ARG A 41 -23.43 7.19 5.46
N PHE A 42 -22.28 7.71 5.89
CA PHE A 42 -22.22 8.88 6.76
C PHE A 42 -22.83 10.13 6.09
N ALA A 43 -22.49 10.39 4.82
CA ALA A 43 -23.04 11.51 4.06
C ALA A 43 -24.57 11.41 3.86
N MET A 44 -25.12 10.19 3.80
CA MET A 44 -26.56 9.93 3.74
C MET A 44 -27.27 9.99 5.11
N GLY A 45 -26.53 10.22 6.21
CA GLY A 45 -27.09 10.22 7.56
C GLY A 45 -27.36 8.84 8.16
N GLU A 46 -26.90 7.76 7.51
CA GLU A 46 -27.09 6.36 7.93
C GLU A 46 -25.99 5.86 8.87
N PHE A 47 -25.04 6.72 9.23
CA PHE A 47 -23.90 6.38 10.06
C PHE A 47 -23.55 7.53 11.00
N SER A 48 -23.12 7.21 12.23
CA SER A 48 -22.88 8.22 13.25
C SER A 48 -21.51 8.90 13.09
N GLN A 49 -21.38 10.13 13.59
CA GLN A 49 -20.10 10.85 13.61
C GLN A 49 -19.00 10.08 14.37
N PRO A 50 -19.23 9.52 15.58
CA PRO A 50 -18.22 8.70 16.24
C PRO A 50 -17.87 7.44 15.44
N GLY A 51 -18.87 6.84 14.78
CA GLY A 51 -18.69 5.68 13.92
C GLY A 51 -17.76 5.97 12.74
N ILE A 52 -17.99 7.05 11.98
CA ILE A 52 -17.15 7.37 10.83
C ILE A 52 -15.72 7.69 11.24
N VAL A 53 -15.50 8.38 12.38
CA VAL A 53 -14.15 8.64 12.89
C VAL A 53 -13.41 7.34 13.23
N ALA A 54 -14.10 6.36 13.82
CA ALA A 54 -13.51 5.04 14.11
C ALA A 54 -13.14 4.29 12.82
N VAL A 55 -14.03 4.28 11.81
CA VAL A 55 -13.77 3.65 10.51
C VAL A 55 -12.62 4.33 9.78
N GLN A 56 -12.57 5.66 9.77
CA GLN A 56 -11.48 6.43 9.18
C GLN A 56 -10.15 6.06 9.83
N LYS A 57 -10.08 6.01 11.17
CA LYS A 57 -8.86 5.60 11.88
C LYS A 57 -8.43 4.18 11.52
N MET A 58 -9.37 3.24 11.45
CA MET A 58 -9.10 1.85 11.07
C MET A 58 -8.56 1.75 9.64
N CYS A 59 -9.27 2.32 8.66
CA CYS A 59 -8.92 2.24 7.26
C CYS A 59 -7.60 2.97 6.98
N VAL A 60 -7.40 4.17 7.53
CA VAL A 60 -6.15 4.92 7.36
C VAL A 60 -4.98 4.16 7.96
N SER A 61 -5.13 3.59 9.16
CA SER A 61 -4.04 2.79 9.77
C SER A 61 -3.68 1.57 8.91
N HIS A 62 -4.69 0.88 8.38
CA HIS A 62 -4.52 -0.26 7.48
C HIS A 62 -3.82 0.14 6.18
N LEU A 63 -4.26 1.22 5.53
CA LEU A 63 -3.64 1.75 4.31
C LEU A 63 -2.18 2.17 4.55
N ILE A 64 -1.89 2.85 5.67
CA ILE A 64 -0.51 3.24 6.01
C ILE A 64 0.38 2.01 6.21
N LEU A 65 -0.12 0.94 6.83
CA LEU A 65 0.62 -0.31 6.97
C LEU A 65 0.92 -0.92 5.60
N GLY A 66 -0.07 -1.01 4.70
CA GLY A 66 0.13 -1.47 3.32
C GLY A 66 1.14 -0.63 2.55
N LEU A 67 1.04 0.70 2.61
CA LEU A 67 2.00 1.60 1.95
C LEU A 67 3.42 1.47 2.52
N ASN A 68 3.56 1.27 3.84
CA ASN A 68 4.86 1.00 4.45
C ASN A 68 5.42 -0.36 4.01
N LYS A 69 4.59 -1.40 3.91
CA LYS A 69 4.99 -2.71 3.35
C LYS A 69 5.46 -2.57 1.90
N LEU A 70 4.88 -1.67 1.09
CA LEU A 70 5.37 -1.40 -0.26
C LEU A 70 6.77 -0.79 -0.27
N CYS A 71 7.08 0.10 0.68
CA CYS A 71 8.45 0.60 0.85
C CYS A 71 9.41 -0.53 1.24
N GLU A 72 9.01 -1.41 2.16
CA GLU A 72 9.81 -2.58 2.59
C GLU A 72 9.98 -3.60 1.45
N PHE A 73 8.94 -3.82 0.64
CA PHE A 73 9.01 -4.62 -0.57
C PHE A 73 10.11 -4.12 -1.50
N TRP A 74 10.20 -2.80 -1.71
CA TRP A 74 11.26 -2.24 -2.54
C TRP A 74 12.65 -2.47 -1.94
N GLU A 75 12.82 -2.29 -0.64
CA GLU A 75 14.09 -2.56 0.04
C GLU A 75 14.58 -4.00 -0.22
N VAL A 76 13.67 -4.98 -0.19
CA VAL A 76 13.98 -6.42 -0.31
C VAL A 76 14.00 -6.91 -1.77
N PHE A 77 12.99 -6.58 -2.56
CA PHE A 77 12.69 -7.21 -3.86
C PHE A 77 12.94 -6.32 -5.08
N HIS A 78 13.49 -5.11 -4.94
CA HIS A 78 13.73 -4.20 -6.09
C HIS A 78 14.53 -4.83 -7.25
N ARG A 79 15.34 -5.86 -6.97
CA ARG A 79 16.10 -6.60 -8.01
C ARG A 79 15.19 -7.39 -8.95
N LEU A 80 14.05 -7.85 -8.46
CA LEU A 80 13.04 -8.57 -9.24
C LEU A 80 12.19 -7.65 -10.12
N VAL A 81 12.23 -6.33 -9.88
CA VAL A 81 11.44 -5.37 -10.66
C VAL A 81 12.03 -5.24 -12.08
N PRO A 82 11.26 -5.57 -13.14
CA PRO A 82 11.74 -5.52 -14.52
C PRO A 82 12.03 -4.07 -14.94
N ALA A 83 12.90 -3.89 -15.94
CA ALA A 83 13.43 -2.58 -16.30
C ALA A 83 12.34 -1.59 -16.72
N GLU A 84 11.30 -2.07 -17.40
CA GLU A 84 10.16 -1.33 -17.90
C GLU A 84 9.22 -0.82 -16.79
N LEU A 85 9.11 -1.51 -15.65
CA LEU A 85 8.26 -1.11 -14.51
C LEU A 85 9.03 -0.37 -13.42
N ARG A 86 10.36 -0.45 -13.46
CA ARG A 86 11.25 0.13 -12.45
C ARG A 86 11.11 1.64 -12.26
N PRO A 87 10.96 2.48 -13.31
CA PRO A 87 10.79 3.91 -13.14
C PRO A 87 9.59 4.26 -12.27
N GLU A 88 8.42 3.68 -12.56
CA GLU A 88 7.18 3.96 -11.84
C GLU A 88 7.22 3.43 -10.41
N MET A 89 7.74 2.21 -10.19
CA MET A 89 7.93 1.66 -8.85
C MET A 89 8.87 2.52 -7.99
N LYS A 90 9.99 2.97 -8.57
CA LYS A 90 10.96 3.81 -7.86
C LYS A 90 10.34 5.19 -7.54
N ALA A 91 9.63 5.79 -8.50
CA ALA A 91 8.96 7.08 -8.30
C ALA A 91 7.91 6.99 -7.20
N LEU A 92 7.08 5.94 -7.23
CA LEU A 92 6.07 5.66 -6.21
C LEU A 92 6.68 5.52 -4.82
N VAL A 93 7.69 4.67 -4.64
CA VAL A 93 8.35 4.48 -3.34
C VAL A 93 9.00 5.77 -2.84
N SER A 94 9.65 6.52 -3.73
CA SER A 94 10.24 7.82 -3.38
C SER A 94 9.17 8.80 -2.90
N GLU A 95 8.01 8.82 -3.54
CA GLU A 95 6.88 9.67 -3.17
C GLU A 95 6.29 9.26 -1.81
N LEU A 96 6.15 7.97 -1.53
CA LEU A 96 5.70 7.46 -0.22
C LEU A 96 6.69 7.81 0.90
N GLN A 97 7.99 7.73 0.63
CA GLN A 97 9.04 8.14 1.57
C GLN A 97 8.95 9.64 1.85
N ARG A 98 8.80 10.47 0.80
CA ARG A 98 8.63 11.94 0.92
C ARG A 98 7.38 12.32 1.71
N ARG A 99 6.28 11.57 1.54
CA ARG A 99 5.03 11.71 2.31
C ARG A 99 5.17 11.32 3.79
N GLY A 100 6.26 10.69 4.20
CA GLY A 100 6.51 10.35 5.60
C GLY A 100 5.77 9.11 6.10
N ILE A 101 5.38 8.19 5.21
CA ILE A 101 4.60 6.98 5.52
C ILE A 101 5.23 6.17 6.67
N LYS A 102 6.55 5.95 6.63
CA LYS A 102 7.29 5.19 7.67
C LYS A 102 7.25 5.88 9.03
N GLU A 103 7.38 7.21 9.07
CA GLU A 103 7.30 7.96 10.33
C GLU A 103 5.89 7.86 10.93
N PHE A 104 4.85 8.03 10.10
CA PHE A 104 3.47 7.95 10.57
C PHE A 104 3.15 6.55 11.10
N ARG A 105 3.53 5.50 10.37
CA ARG A 105 3.39 4.11 10.82
C ARG A 105 4.01 3.92 12.20
N ASN A 106 5.25 4.39 12.39
CA ASN A 106 5.96 4.19 13.65
C ASN A 106 5.37 5.00 14.80
N THR A 107 5.02 6.26 14.57
CA THR A 107 4.72 7.22 15.64
C THR A 107 3.24 7.39 15.94
N VAL A 108 2.35 6.92 15.05
CA VAL A 108 0.90 7.04 15.19
C VAL A 108 0.22 5.67 15.20
N VAL A 109 0.61 4.77 14.29
CA VAL A 109 -0.06 3.46 14.15
C VAL A 109 0.50 2.44 15.15
N ALA A 110 1.82 2.32 15.24
CA ALA A 110 2.47 1.21 15.96
C ALA A 110 2.81 1.52 17.42
N HIS A 111 3.04 2.79 17.77
CA HIS A 111 3.50 3.17 19.11
C HIS A 111 2.67 4.29 19.70
N VAL A 112 2.30 4.11 20.97
CA VAL A 112 1.64 5.16 21.77
C VAL A 112 2.63 6.27 22.15
N TRP A 113 3.88 5.91 22.45
CA TRP A 113 4.90 6.82 22.96
C TRP A 113 5.92 7.21 21.88
N ASP A 114 5.99 8.49 21.51
CA ASP A 114 7.04 8.99 20.63
C ASP A 114 8.33 9.16 21.44
N ARG A 115 9.29 8.25 21.22
CA ARG A 115 10.60 8.27 21.89
C ARG A 115 11.41 9.53 21.59
N LYS A 116 11.28 10.12 20.40
CA LYS A 116 12.00 11.35 20.03
C LYS A 116 11.46 12.56 20.79
N ARG A 117 10.14 12.64 20.95
CA ARG A 117 9.45 13.74 21.68
C ARG A 117 9.32 13.50 23.18
N ARG A 118 9.53 12.26 23.64
CA ARG A 118 9.31 11.82 25.03
C ARG A 118 7.89 12.11 25.53
N ARG A 119 6.90 11.93 24.65
CA ARG A 119 5.47 12.03 24.96
C ARG A 119 4.64 11.34 23.88
N THR A 120 3.34 11.22 24.09
CA THR A 120 2.40 10.87 23.03
C THR A 120 2.26 11.99 22.01
N ARG A 121 1.81 11.67 20.78
CA ARG A 121 1.43 12.66 19.78
C ARG A 121 0.09 13.28 20.13
N THR A 122 -0.05 14.58 19.92
CA THR A 122 -1.35 15.26 20.03
C THR A 122 -2.18 15.01 18.77
N GLN A 123 -3.50 15.20 18.86
CA GLN A 123 -4.38 15.06 17.70
C GLN A 123 -4.00 16.02 16.56
N SER A 124 -3.61 17.26 16.88
CA SER A 124 -3.17 18.25 15.89
C SER A 124 -1.91 17.81 15.15
N GLU A 125 -0.97 17.16 15.83
CA GLU A 125 0.24 16.61 15.20
C GLU A 125 -0.08 15.44 14.28
N VAL A 126 -1.03 14.58 14.67
CA VAL A 126 -1.49 13.46 13.82
C VAL A 126 -2.16 14.01 12.56
N ILE A 127 -3.05 15.01 12.70
CA ILE A 127 -3.71 15.67 11.56
C ILE A 127 -2.69 16.33 10.64
N ALA A 128 -1.69 17.02 11.18
CA ALA A 128 -0.64 17.65 10.38
C ALA A 128 0.14 16.64 9.54
N GLN A 129 0.48 15.47 10.11
CA GLN A 129 1.14 14.41 9.34
C GLN A 129 0.20 13.77 8.31
N LEU A 130 -1.08 13.57 8.63
CA LEU A 130 -2.05 13.09 7.63
C LEU A 130 -2.18 14.07 6.46
N ASN A 131 -2.21 15.37 6.73
CA ASN A 131 -2.22 16.39 5.69
C ASN A 131 -0.94 16.37 4.84
N GLN A 132 0.23 16.11 5.44
CA GLN A 132 1.46 15.89 4.67
C GLN A 132 1.34 14.65 3.77
N ILE A 133 0.82 13.54 4.31
CA ILE A 133 0.64 12.28 3.57
C ILE A 133 -0.33 12.47 2.42
N SER A 134 -1.42 13.21 2.61
CA SER A 134 -2.42 13.45 1.58
C SER A 134 -2.14 14.66 0.71
N ALA A 135 -1.01 15.35 0.90
CA ALA A 135 -0.73 16.65 0.27
C ALA A 135 -1.88 17.67 0.44
N GLY A 136 -2.56 17.64 1.60
CA GLY A 136 -3.71 18.48 1.91
C GLY A 136 -5.03 18.04 1.30
N ASN A 137 -5.05 17.00 0.44
CA ASN A 137 -6.26 16.49 -0.19
C ASN A 137 -6.46 14.98 0.06
N PRO A 138 -7.12 14.60 1.17
CA PRO A 138 -7.41 13.20 1.48
C PRO A 138 -8.21 12.45 0.42
N ALA A 139 -9.13 13.13 -0.29
CA ALA A 139 -9.95 12.49 -1.32
C ALA A 139 -9.10 12.11 -2.54
N ASP A 140 -8.29 13.05 -3.05
CA ASP A 140 -7.38 12.79 -4.16
C ASP A 140 -6.34 11.73 -3.78
N PHE A 141 -5.88 11.74 -2.53
CA PHE A 141 -4.97 10.71 -2.03
C PHE A 141 -5.61 9.31 -2.09
N LEU A 142 -6.85 9.14 -1.62
CA LEU A 142 -7.54 7.85 -1.68
C LEU A 142 -7.77 7.39 -3.13
N LEU A 143 -8.11 8.30 -4.04
CA LEU A 143 -8.25 8.00 -5.47
C LEU A 143 -6.90 7.62 -6.11
N TRP A 144 -5.82 8.28 -5.72
CA TRP A 144 -4.47 7.92 -6.15
C TRP A 144 -4.04 6.54 -5.64
N LEU A 145 -4.49 6.12 -4.45
CA LEU A 145 -4.26 4.76 -4.00
C LEU A 145 -5.02 3.75 -4.85
N ASN A 146 -6.32 3.96 -5.02
CA ASN A 146 -7.22 3.09 -5.76
C ASN A 146 -8.38 3.90 -6.32
N ASN A 147 -8.54 3.92 -7.64
CA ASN A 147 -9.67 4.54 -8.31
C ASN A 147 -10.48 3.46 -9.04
N PRO A 148 -11.61 2.99 -8.45
CA PRO A 148 -12.46 1.98 -9.07
C PRO A 148 -12.96 2.34 -10.48
N ASN A 149 -12.98 3.63 -10.81
CA ASN A 149 -13.47 4.13 -12.11
C ASN A 149 -12.34 4.36 -13.13
N ASP A 150 -11.07 4.43 -12.71
CA ASP A 150 -9.92 4.74 -13.58
C ASP A 150 -8.58 4.25 -12.98
N ASN A 151 -8.43 2.92 -12.86
CA ASN A 151 -7.21 2.26 -12.37
C ASN A 151 -6.24 1.90 -13.52
N ALA A 152 -6.16 2.71 -14.57
CA ALA A 152 -5.21 2.47 -15.66
C ALA A 152 -3.76 2.67 -15.18
N TYR A 153 -2.85 1.77 -15.55
CA TYR A 153 -1.42 1.95 -15.28
C TYR A 153 -0.88 3.21 -15.99
N PRO A 154 -0.01 4.03 -15.37
CA PRO A 154 0.49 3.98 -13.99
C PRO A 154 -0.22 4.97 -13.04
N LYS A 155 -1.52 5.23 -13.22
CA LYS A 155 -2.22 6.33 -12.54
C LYS A 155 -2.39 6.14 -11.03
N THR A 156 -2.52 4.89 -10.58
CA THR A 156 -2.79 4.57 -9.17
C THR A 156 -1.77 3.61 -8.59
N VAL A 157 -1.60 3.65 -7.25
CA VAL A 157 -0.74 2.72 -6.51
C VAL A 157 -1.14 1.28 -6.80
N VAL A 158 -2.45 0.97 -6.75
CA VAL A 158 -2.97 -0.36 -7.09
C VAL A 158 -2.59 -0.77 -8.51
N SER A 159 -2.73 0.11 -9.51
CA SER A 159 -2.40 -0.23 -10.91
C SER A 159 -0.92 -0.56 -11.10
N ILE A 160 -0.02 0.15 -10.41
CA ILE A 160 1.42 -0.07 -10.47
C ILE A 160 1.78 -1.41 -9.82
N VAL A 161 1.24 -1.69 -8.63
CA VAL A 161 1.49 -2.95 -7.90
C VAL A 161 0.93 -4.14 -8.66
N GLN A 162 -0.28 -4.02 -9.24
CA GLN A 162 -0.89 -5.06 -10.06
C GLN A 162 -0.09 -5.35 -11.33
N ALA A 163 0.42 -4.32 -12.01
CA ALA A 163 1.24 -4.50 -13.20
C ALA A 163 2.52 -5.30 -12.87
N LEU A 164 3.22 -4.95 -11.79
CA LEU A 164 4.40 -5.69 -11.34
C LEU A 164 4.06 -7.14 -10.99
N ARG A 165 3.00 -7.35 -10.21
CA ARG A 165 2.58 -8.71 -9.83
C ARG A 165 2.27 -9.56 -11.06
N ASN A 166 1.48 -9.04 -11.99
CA ASN A 166 1.07 -9.77 -13.18
C ASN A 166 2.28 -10.09 -14.04
N HIS A 167 3.19 -9.13 -14.22
CA HIS A 167 4.44 -9.35 -14.94
C HIS A 167 5.29 -10.47 -14.33
N LEU A 168 5.51 -10.45 -13.02
CA LEU A 168 6.28 -11.50 -12.33
C LEU A 168 5.62 -12.88 -12.48
N ARG A 169 4.29 -12.94 -12.40
CA ARG A 169 3.54 -14.20 -12.59
C ARG A 169 3.69 -14.74 -14.00
N GLU A 170 3.53 -13.88 -15.00
CA GLU A 170 3.65 -14.24 -16.42
C GLU A 170 5.07 -14.67 -16.77
N GLN A 171 6.07 -13.86 -16.39
CA GLN A 171 7.48 -14.11 -16.67
C GLN A 171 7.97 -15.44 -16.06
N HIS A 172 7.48 -15.80 -14.88
CA HIS A 172 7.94 -16.97 -14.14
C HIS A 172 6.94 -18.14 -14.14
N GLY A 173 5.85 -18.04 -14.91
CA GLY A 173 4.83 -19.09 -15.01
C GLY A 173 4.19 -19.46 -13.66
N VAL A 174 4.03 -18.50 -12.75
CA VAL A 174 3.44 -18.73 -11.42
C VAL A 174 1.92 -18.72 -11.53
N ASN A 175 1.31 -19.88 -11.28
CA ASN A 175 -0.14 -20.01 -11.23
C ASN A 175 -0.68 -19.66 -9.83
N ALA A 176 -2.01 -19.57 -9.69
CA ALA A 176 -2.63 -19.21 -8.41
C ALA A 176 -2.46 -20.32 -7.36
N ASP A 177 -2.49 -21.59 -7.78
CA ASP A 177 -2.44 -22.74 -6.86
C ASP A 177 -1.09 -22.84 -6.14
N GLU A 178 0.01 -22.53 -6.83
CA GLU A 178 1.37 -22.52 -6.27
C GLU A 178 1.54 -21.50 -5.14
N ILE A 179 0.76 -20.41 -5.15
CA ILE A 179 0.78 -19.41 -4.09
C ILE A 179 0.04 -19.94 -2.83
N PHE A 180 -1.09 -20.63 -3.03
CA PHE A 180 -1.92 -21.10 -1.91
C PHE A 180 -1.43 -22.38 -1.24
N GLN A 181 -0.60 -23.18 -1.92
CA GLN A 181 -0.16 -24.50 -1.45
C GLN A 181 1.20 -24.51 -0.73
N ARG A 182 1.80 -23.34 -0.49
CA ARG A 182 3.09 -23.19 0.20
C ARG A 182 2.98 -23.26 1.72
#